data_AF-A0A537XA45-F1
#
_entry.id   AF-A0A537XA45-F1
#
_cell.length_a   1.000
_cell.length_b   1.000
_cell.length_c   1.000
_cell.angle_alpha   90.00
_cell.angle_beta   90.00
_cell.angle_gamma   90.00
#
_symmetry.space_group_name_H-M   'P 1'
#
loop_
_entity.id
_entity.type
_entity.pdbx_description
1 polymer ?
#
loop_
_entity_poly.entity_id
_entity_poly.type
_entity_poly.pdbx_seq_one_letter_code
_entity_poly.pdbx_strand_id
1 'polypeptide(L)'
;MRVGPRILITTAVAVGLLCSLPQIARATGAEPAKEPPVDPAPCVAAVSANADDNIIAACGALVDNEKTARADRIKALIARGGALGRKDQIDRAIADYDAVLRLDPAQADTYNARGELWRKKGDRPKALADFGAAIKLNPGHGAAKDNYRSLARELERLGALIAVAGKPSFNCASARRPVEKAICANPELANLDREINAVNAKIVRDATGDSPSAGRALQREQDEFLIRRNASFGRPDYDLQQAMRERLDHLLAIERQ
;
A
#
# COMPACT_ATOMS: atom_id res chain seq x y z
N MET A 1 34.36 -60.26 37.64
CA MET A 1 34.69 -61.63 38.13
C MET A 1 33.82 -61.93 39.35
N ARG A 2 33.01 -63.00 39.26
CA ARG A 2 32.12 -63.70 40.24
C ARG A 2 30.99 -64.31 39.37
N VAL A 3 30.95 -65.57 38.90
CA VAL A 3 31.00 -66.93 39.52
C VAL A 3 30.13 -66.99 40.78
N GLY A 4 29.05 -67.77 40.95
CA GLY A 4 28.25 -68.77 40.18
C GLY A 4 26.88 -68.90 40.91
N PRO A 5 26.12 -70.04 40.93
CA PRO A 5 26.27 -71.31 40.22
C PRO A 5 25.02 -71.78 39.45
N ARG A 6 25.19 -72.91 38.76
CA ARG A 6 24.26 -73.67 37.92
C ARG A 6 23.22 -74.44 38.75
N ILE A 7 22.01 -74.57 38.20
CA ILE A 7 21.10 -75.69 38.51
C ILE A 7 20.68 -76.29 37.16
N LEU A 8 21.08 -77.55 36.94
CA LEU A 8 20.57 -78.43 35.90
C LEU A 8 19.24 -79.01 36.37
N ILE A 9 18.19 -78.93 35.55
CA ILE A 9 17.09 -79.92 35.57
C ILE A 9 16.77 -80.31 34.12
N THR A 10 16.89 -81.61 33.91
CA THR A 10 16.64 -82.44 32.74
C THR A 10 15.16 -82.60 32.39
N THR A 11 14.92 -83.16 31.19
CA THR A 11 13.65 -83.73 30.64
C THR A 11 12.77 -82.70 29.93
N ALA A 12 12.14 -82.95 28.77
CA ALA A 12 12.00 -84.13 27.92
C ALA A 12 11.82 -83.65 26.47
N VAL A 13 12.41 -84.38 25.52
CA VAL A 13 12.28 -84.16 24.07
C VAL A 13 10.92 -84.69 23.62
N ALA A 14 10.06 -83.81 23.10
CA ALA A 14 8.88 -84.18 22.33
C ALA A 14 9.10 -83.75 20.87
N VAL A 15 9.42 -84.73 20.02
CA VAL A 15 9.55 -84.55 18.57
C VAL A 15 8.15 -84.44 17.98
N GLY A 16 7.70 -83.22 17.74
CA GLY A 16 6.51 -82.91 16.95
C GLY A 16 6.89 -82.75 15.48
N LEU A 17 6.54 -83.74 14.66
CA LEU A 17 6.70 -83.73 13.21
C LEU A 17 5.69 -82.74 12.60
N LEU A 18 6.12 -81.51 12.31
CA LEU A 18 5.32 -80.52 11.60
C LEU A 18 5.68 -80.52 10.11
N CYS A 19 4.74 -80.95 9.28
CA CYS A 19 4.80 -80.84 7.82
C CYS A 19 4.95 -79.38 7.40
N SER A 20 6.14 -79.00 6.93
CA SER A 20 6.41 -77.71 6.29
C SER A 20 5.84 -77.72 4.87
N LEU A 21 4.67 -77.11 4.68
CA LEU A 21 4.16 -76.71 3.37
C LEU A 21 5.00 -75.51 2.86
N PRO A 22 5.34 -75.45 1.56
CA PRO A 22 6.02 -74.30 1.00
C PRO A 22 5.07 -73.10 1.01
N GLN A 23 5.42 -72.06 1.76
CA GLN A 23 4.76 -70.76 1.66
C GLN A 23 5.10 -70.16 0.29
N ILE A 24 4.17 -70.26 -0.65
CA ILE A 24 4.17 -69.40 -1.84
C ILE A 24 3.88 -67.98 -1.32
N ALA A 25 4.94 -67.22 -1.06
CA ALA A 25 4.86 -65.80 -0.79
C ALA A 25 4.28 -65.12 -2.04
N ARG A 26 2.97 -64.85 -2.04
CA ARG A 26 2.37 -63.90 -2.96
C ARG A 26 2.90 -62.53 -2.60
N ALA A 27 3.91 -62.06 -3.32
CA ALA A 27 4.26 -60.65 -3.38
C ALA A 27 3.07 -59.92 -4.01
N THR A 28 2.14 -59.42 -3.18
CA THR A 28 1.23 -58.36 -3.62
C THR A 28 2.09 -57.10 -3.76
N GLY A 29 2.64 -56.89 -4.95
CA GLY A 29 3.18 -55.60 -5.35
C GLY A 29 2.03 -54.61 -5.37
N ALA A 30 1.67 -54.06 -4.21
CA ALA A 30 0.95 -52.82 -4.16
C ALA A 30 1.94 -51.76 -4.64
N GLU A 31 1.76 -51.26 -5.87
CA GLU A 31 2.29 -49.96 -6.24
C GLU A 31 2.00 -48.98 -5.11
N PRO A 32 2.97 -48.13 -4.69
CA PRO A 32 2.68 -47.10 -3.72
C PRO A 32 1.53 -46.26 -4.29
N ALA A 33 0.35 -46.38 -3.67
CA ALA A 33 -0.84 -45.66 -4.08
C ALA A 33 -0.46 -44.18 -4.16
N LYS A 34 -0.57 -43.61 -5.36
CA LYS A 34 -0.29 -42.20 -5.62
C LYS A 34 -1.16 -41.42 -4.65
N GLU A 35 -0.54 -40.77 -3.67
CA GLU A 35 -1.28 -39.99 -2.66
C GLU A 35 -2.26 -39.05 -3.38
N PRO A 36 -3.49 -38.90 -2.86
CA PRO A 36 -4.48 -38.08 -3.52
C PRO A 36 -3.99 -36.63 -3.62
N PRO A 37 -4.30 -35.93 -4.73
CA PRO A 37 -3.95 -34.53 -4.87
C PRO A 37 -4.56 -33.72 -3.72
N VAL A 38 -3.86 -32.67 -3.30
CA VAL A 38 -4.33 -31.76 -2.26
C VAL A 38 -5.63 -31.09 -2.72
N ASP A 39 -6.70 -31.19 -1.93
CA ASP A 39 -8.02 -30.66 -2.28
C ASP A 39 -8.12 -29.13 -2.05
N PRO A 40 -8.36 -28.31 -3.09
CA PRO A 40 -8.50 -26.87 -2.95
C PRO A 40 -9.89 -26.42 -2.48
N ALA A 41 -10.88 -27.31 -2.40
CA ALA A 41 -12.28 -26.95 -2.12
C ALA A 41 -12.49 -26.10 -0.86
N PRO A 42 -11.79 -26.34 0.28
CA PRO A 42 -11.96 -25.50 1.47
C PRO A 42 -11.58 -24.02 1.24
N CYS A 43 -10.48 -23.76 0.52
CA CYS A 43 -10.06 -22.41 0.18
C CYS A 43 -11.06 -21.76 -0.78
N VAL A 44 -11.52 -22.49 -1.80
CA VAL A 44 -12.52 -22.00 -2.75
C VAL A 44 -13.83 -21.63 -2.04
N ALA A 45 -14.31 -22.48 -1.14
CA ALA A 45 -15.52 -22.22 -0.36
C ALA A 45 -15.37 -20.97 0.53
N ALA A 46 -14.21 -20.80 1.17
CA ALA A 46 -13.93 -19.61 1.98
C ALA A 46 -13.94 -18.31 1.14
N VAL A 47 -13.38 -18.36 -0.07
CA VAL A 47 -13.40 -17.24 -1.02
C VAL A 47 -14.82 -16.91 -1.45
N SER A 48 -15.63 -17.91 -1.81
CA SER A 48 -17.03 -17.71 -2.17
C SER A 48 -17.87 -17.11 -1.05
N ALA A 49 -17.53 -17.43 0.20
CA ALA A 49 -18.19 -16.88 1.39
C ALA A 49 -17.70 -15.46 1.77
N ASN A 50 -16.67 -14.92 1.12
CA ASN A 50 -16.02 -13.65 1.47
C ASN A 50 -15.61 -13.57 2.96
N ALA A 51 -15.25 -14.70 3.56
CA ALA A 51 -14.90 -14.78 4.98
C ALA A 51 -13.37 -14.66 5.14
N ASP A 52 -12.87 -13.43 5.32
CA ASP A 52 -11.42 -13.14 5.28
C ASP A 52 -10.58 -14.03 6.22
N ASP A 53 -11.01 -14.24 7.45
CA ASP A 53 -10.27 -15.09 8.40
C ASP A 53 -10.24 -16.57 7.93
N ASN A 54 -11.34 -17.05 7.34
CA ASN A 54 -11.40 -18.40 6.76
C ASN A 54 -10.58 -18.51 5.47
N ILE A 55 -10.53 -17.46 4.65
CA ILE A 55 -9.68 -17.40 3.46
C ILE A 55 -8.22 -17.51 3.90
N ILE A 56 -7.82 -16.73 4.91
CA ILE A 56 -6.46 -16.74 5.42
C ILE A 56 -6.05 -18.12 5.93
N ALA A 57 -6.92 -18.79 6.68
CA ALA A 57 -6.67 -20.12 7.22
C ALA A 57 -6.66 -21.21 6.13
N ALA A 58 -7.76 -21.33 5.37
CA ALA A 58 -7.96 -22.43 4.42
C ALA A 58 -7.03 -22.32 3.21
N CYS A 59 -6.82 -21.12 2.67
CA CYS A 59 -5.86 -20.93 1.59
C CYS A 59 -4.42 -21.00 2.10
N GLY A 60 -4.17 -20.67 3.38
CA GLY A 60 -2.86 -20.86 4.00
C GLY A 60 -2.39 -22.31 3.99
N ALA A 61 -3.27 -23.25 4.34
CA ALA A 61 -2.98 -24.68 4.27
C ALA A 61 -2.56 -25.16 2.88
N LEU A 62 -3.11 -24.57 1.80
CA LEU A 62 -2.70 -24.88 0.43
C LEU A 62 -1.33 -24.28 0.09
N VAL A 63 -1.06 -23.06 0.54
CA VAL A 63 0.20 -22.36 0.28
C VAL A 63 1.37 -23.09 0.95
N ASP A 64 1.19 -23.52 2.19
CA ASP A 64 2.24 -24.11 3.02
C ASP A 64 2.50 -25.59 2.66
N ASN A 65 1.63 -26.23 1.89
CA ASN A 65 1.78 -27.61 1.45
C ASN A 65 2.55 -27.70 0.11
N GLU A 66 3.73 -28.31 0.13
CA GLU A 66 4.61 -28.45 -1.04
C GLU A 66 3.98 -29.25 -2.19
N LYS A 67 3.07 -30.18 -1.88
CA LYS A 67 2.38 -31.05 -2.85
C LYS A 67 1.22 -30.34 -3.57
N THR A 68 0.82 -29.15 -3.12
CA THR A 68 -0.22 -28.36 -3.79
C THR A 68 0.19 -28.04 -5.23
N ALA A 69 -0.72 -28.30 -6.17
CA ALA A 69 -0.51 -27.99 -7.58
C ALA A 69 -0.21 -26.50 -7.79
N ARG A 70 0.71 -26.18 -8.70
CA ARG A 70 1.15 -24.79 -8.95
C ARG A 70 -0.01 -23.84 -9.21
N ALA A 71 -0.99 -24.25 -10.02
CA ALA A 71 -2.14 -23.42 -10.35
C ALA A 71 -3.02 -23.13 -9.12
N ASP A 72 -3.24 -24.12 -8.26
CA ASP A 72 -4.02 -23.95 -7.04
C ASP A 72 -3.27 -23.13 -6.00
N ARG A 73 -1.94 -23.30 -5.90
CA ARG A 73 -1.08 -22.47 -5.04
C ARG A 73 -1.14 -21.00 -5.46
N ILE A 74 -1.08 -20.70 -6.76
CA ILE A 74 -1.22 -19.32 -7.27
C ILE A 74 -2.57 -18.73 -6.86
N LYS A 75 -3.68 -19.45 -7.08
CA LYS A 75 -5.02 -19.00 -6.70
C LYS A 75 -5.14 -18.78 -5.18
N ALA A 76 -4.60 -19.69 -4.38
CA ALA A 76 -4.59 -19.60 -2.92
C ALA A 76 -3.79 -18.39 -2.42
N LEU A 77 -2.62 -18.13 -3.00
CA LEU A 77 -1.81 -16.94 -2.70
C LEU A 77 -2.54 -15.64 -3.06
N ILE A 78 -3.19 -15.57 -4.23
CA ILE A 78 -3.97 -14.38 -4.63
C ILE A 78 -5.11 -14.14 -3.65
N ALA A 79 -5.88 -15.18 -3.33
CA ALA A 79 -7.00 -15.10 -2.39
C ALA A 79 -6.55 -14.68 -0.98
N ARG A 80 -5.51 -15.34 -0.45
CA ARG A 80 -4.94 -15.04 0.87
C ARG A 80 -4.37 -13.63 0.90
N GLY A 81 -3.59 -13.23 -0.10
CA GLY A 81 -3.03 -11.89 -0.23
C GLY A 81 -4.11 -10.80 -0.22
N GLY A 82 -5.21 -11.02 -0.95
CA GLY A 82 -6.36 -10.10 -0.95
C GLY A 82 -7.03 -9.97 0.42
N ALA A 83 -7.29 -11.09 1.10
CA ALA A 83 -7.87 -11.09 2.45
C ALA A 83 -6.94 -10.43 3.49
N LEU A 84 -5.65 -10.75 3.44
CA LEU A 84 -4.63 -10.11 4.29
C LEU A 84 -4.58 -8.59 4.08
N GLY A 85 -4.66 -8.13 2.83
CA GLY A 85 -4.71 -6.71 2.51
C GLY A 85 -5.92 -6.00 3.10
N ARG A 86 -7.11 -6.62 3.04
CA ARG A 86 -8.33 -6.11 3.68
C ARG A 86 -8.24 -6.09 5.22
N LYS A 87 -7.54 -7.06 5.79
CA LYS A 87 -7.21 -7.15 7.24
C LYS A 87 -6.06 -6.26 7.68
N ASP A 88 -5.54 -5.41 6.81
CA ASP A 88 -4.41 -4.51 7.06
C ASP A 88 -3.09 -5.24 7.42
N GLN A 89 -2.98 -6.52 7.07
CA GLN A 89 -1.77 -7.32 7.23
C GLN A 89 -0.86 -7.15 6.00
N ILE A 90 -0.45 -5.91 5.74
CA ILE A 90 0.13 -5.44 4.47
C ILE A 90 1.40 -6.21 4.09
N ASP A 91 2.32 -6.44 5.01
CA ASP A 91 3.58 -7.14 4.71
C ASP A 91 3.35 -8.60 4.30
N ARG A 92 2.40 -9.27 4.94
CA ARG A 92 2.03 -10.65 4.59
C ARG A 92 1.35 -10.71 3.23
N ALA A 93 0.48 -9.74 2.93
CA ALA A 93 -0.19 -9.65 1.64
C ALA A 93 0.80 -9.39 0.49
N ILE A 94 1.77 -8.51 0.70
CA ILE A 94 2.86 -8.26 -0.25
C ILE A 94 3.68 -9.53 -0.48
N ALA A 95 4.05 -10.26 0.58
CA ALA A 95 4.79 -11.51 0.46
C ALA A 95 4.04 -12.58 -0.37
N ASP A 96 2.71 -12.66 -0.21
CA ASP A 96 1.88 -13.56 -1.02
C ASP A 96 1.87 -13.15 -2.49
N TYR A 97 1.71 -11.86 -2.80
CA TYR A 97 1.77 -11.38 -4.18
C TYR A 97 3.17 -11.46 -4.79
N ASP A 98 4.23 -11.29 -4.00
CA ASP A 98 5.61 -11.57 -4.44
C ASP A 98 5.76 -13.04 -4.85
N ALA A 99 5.19 -13.96 -4.06
CA ALA A 99 5.19 -15.37 -4.39
C ALA A 99 4.40 -15.68 -5.66
N VAL A 100 3.23 -15.04 -5.86
CA VAL A 100 2.48 -15.13 -7.12
C VAL A 100 3.34 -14.69 -8.29
N LEU A 101 3.97 -13.51 -8.21
CA LEU A 101 4.73 -12.93 -9.32
C LEU A 101 6.04 -13.68 -9.63
N ARG A 102 6.60 -14.42 -8.66
CA ARG A 102 7.67 -15.40 -8.92
C ARG A 102 7.17 -16.64 -9.66
N LEU A 103 5.95 -17.08 -9.37
CA LEU A 103 5.33 -18.26 -10.00
C LEU A 103 4.70 -17.92 -11.35
N ASP A 104 4.17 -16.72 -11.52
CA ASP A 104 3.55 -16.25 -12.75
C ASP A 104 3.78 -14.73 -12.89
N PRO A 105 4.78 -14.32 -13.68
CA PRO A 105 5.10 -12.90 -13.88
C PRO A 105 4.10 -12.18 -14.79
N ALA A 106 3.16 -12.87 -15.43
CA ALA A 106 2.21 -12.27 -16.38
C ALA A 106 0.90 -11.80 -15.71
N GLN A 107 0.87 -11.73 -14.38
CA GLN A 107 -0.31 -11.40 -13.60
C GLN A 107 -0.50 -9.88 -13.40
N ALA A 108 -1.13 -9.22 -14.38
CA ALA A 108 -1.38 -7.77 -14.33
C ALA A 108 -2.18 -7.34 -13.09
N ASP A 109 -3.23 -8.07 -12.73
CA ASP A 109 -4.07 -7.77 -11.56
C ASP A 109 -3.27 -7.86 -10.25
N THR A 110 -2.33 -8.82 -10.16
CA THR A 110 -1.47 -9.00 -8.98
C THR A 110 -0.48 -7.85 -8.85
N TYR A 111 0.10 -7.36 -9.94
CA TYR A 111 0.92 -6.14 -9.91
C TYR A 111 0.09 -4.94 -9.42
N ASN A 112 -1.13 -4.74 -9.95
CA ASN A 112 -1.98 -3.65 -9.46
C ASN A 112 -2.27 -3.79 -7.95
N ALA A 113 -2.69 -4.98 -7.51
CA ALA A 113 -3.02 -5.22 -6.11
C ALA A 113 -1.81 -5.02 -5.17
N ARG A 114 -0.62 -5.49 -5.55
CA ARG A 114 0.62 -5.27 -4.78
C ARG A 114 1.02 -3.78 -4.79
N GLY A 115 0.82 -3.08 -5.90
CA GLY A 115 1.02 -1.64 -5.99
C GLY A 115 0.15 -0.84 -5.02
N GLU A 116 -1.11 -1.24 -4.83
CA GLU A 116 -2.01 -0.61 -3.85
C GLU A 116 -1.53 -0.84 -2.41
N LEU A 117 -0.99 -2.02 -2.11
CA LEU A 117 -0.40 -2.33 -0.81
C LEU A 117 0.89 -1.52 -0.57
N TRP A 118 1.76 -1.38 -1.57
CA TRP A 118 2.93 -0.50 -1.47
C TRP A 118 2.53 0.96 -1.25
N ARG A 119 1.49 1.44 -1.94
CA ARG A 119 0.94 2.78 -1.74
C ARG A 119 0.44 2.95 -0.29
N LYS A 120 -0.28 1.95 0.24
CA LYS A 120 -0.77 1.96 1.63
C LYS A 120 0.37 1.93 2.67
N LYS A 121 1.47 1.22 2.36
CA LYS A 121 2.70 1.20 3.16
C LYS A 121 3.50 2.51 3.05
N GLY A 122 3.17 3.38 2.11
CA GLY A 122 3.86 4.65 1.85
C GLY A 122 5.05 4.55 0.90
N ASP A 123 5.36 3.36 0.37
CA ASP A 123 6.42 3.14 -0.62
C ASP A 123 5.89 3.46 -2.03
N ARG A 124 5.75 4.76 -2.29
CA ARG A 124 5.21 5.30 -3.55
C ARG A 124 6.04 4.89 -4.79
N PRO A 125 7.39 4.84 -4.74
CA PRO A 125 8.17 4.36 -5.88
C PRO A 125 7.86 2.91 -6.27
N LYS A 126 7.77 1.98 -5.30
CA LYS A 126 7.38 0.60 -5.61
C LYS A 126 5.95 0.49 -6.13
N ALA A 127 5.03 1.26 -5.57
CA ALA A 127 3.65 1.31 -6.04
C ALA A 127 3.56 1.75 -7.51
N LEU A 128 4.25 2.84 -7.89
CA LEU A 128 4.30 3.29 -9.29
C LEU A 128 4.90 2.24 -10.23
N ALA A 129 5.99 1.59 -9.80
CA ALA A 129 6.63 0.53 -10.60
C ALA A 129 5.65 -0.63 -10.86
N ASP A 130 4.93 -1.07 -9.84
CA ASP A 130 3.93 -2.13 -9.93
C ASP A 130 2.72 -1.73 -10.80
N PHE A 131 2.18 -0.53 -10.63
CA PHE A 131 1.11 -0.05 -11.52
C PHE A 131 1.59 0.04 -12.98
N GLY A 132 2.82 0.51 -13.20
CA GLY A 132 3.43 0.54 -14.53
C GLY A 132 3.60 -0.85 -15.15
N ALA A 133 4.01 -1.84 -14.35
CA ALA A 133 4.11 -3.24 -14.78
C ALA A 133 2.74 -3.81 -15.17
N ALA A 134 1.70 -3.56 -14.37
CA ALA A 134 0.32 -3.95 -14.68
C ALA A 134 -0.17 -3.34 -16.02
N ILE A 135 0.09 -2.04 -16.24
CA ILE A 135 -0.27 -1.35 -17.50
C ILE A 135 0.51 -1.92 -18.69
N LYS A 136 1.78 -2.26 -18.50
CA LYS A 136 2.62 -2.85 -19.57
C LYS A 136 2.11 -4.23 -19.99
N LEU A 137 1.69 -5.06 -19.03
CA LEU A 137 1.14 -6.39 -19.28
C LEU A 137 -0.27 -6.32 -19.88
N ASN A 138 -1.11 -5.45 -19.34
CA ASN A 138 -2.46 -5.22 -19.82
C ASN A 138 -2.70 -3.70 -20.03
N PRO A 139 -2.49 -3.20 -21.25
CA PRO A 139 -2.77 -1.81 -21.58
C PRO A 139 -4.25 -1.44 -21.43
N GLY A 140 -5.19 -2.39 -21.29
CA GLY A 140 -6.60 -2.17 -21.01
C GLY A 140 -6.95 -2.06 -19.52
N HIS A 141 -6.00 -2.26 -18.61
CA HIS A 141 -6.25 -2.31 -17.17
C HIS A 141 -6.60 -0.92 -16.59
N GLY A 142 -7.89 -0.60 -16.51
CA GLY A 142 -8.41 0.70 -16.06
C GLY A 142 -7.91 1.10 -14.66
N ALA A 143 -8.12 0.23 -13.66
CA ALA A 143 -7.71 0.52 -12.28
C ALA A 143 -6.21 0.82 -12.14
N ALA A 144 -5.33 0.05 -12.81
CA ALA A 144 -3.89 0.30 -12.79
C ALA A 144 -3.52 1.65 -13.40
N LYS A 145 -4.16 2.06 -14.51
CA LYS A 145 -3.96 3.38 -15.11
C LYS A 145 -4.37 4.51 -14.17
N ASP A 146 -5.53 4.36 -13.52
CA ASP A 146 -6.05 5.39 -12.63
C ASP A 146 -5.18 5.49 -11.36
N ASN A 147 -4.78 4.35 -10.80
CA ASN A 147 -3.83 4.28 -9.69
C ASN A 147 -2.49 4.91 -10.03
N TYR A 148 -1.89 4.58 -11.18
CA TYR A 148 -0.64 5.18 -11.66
C TYR A 148 -0.76 6.69 -11.82
N ARG A 149 -1.78 7.16 -12.55
CA ARG A 149 -2.00 8.59 -12.81
C ARG A 149 -2.23 9.39 -11.53
N SER A 150 -3.03 8.83 -10.61
CA SER A 150 -3.30 9.47 -9.32
C SER A 150 -2.01 9.63 -8.51
N LEU A 151 -1.25 8.55 -8.34
CA LEU A 151 -0.03 8.56 -7.56
C LEU A 151 1.09 9.39 -8.20
N ALA A 152 1.21 9.37 -9.53
CA ALA A 152 2.17 10.19 -10.24
C ALA A 152 1.91 11.70 -10.03
N ARG A 153 0.64 12.12 -10.11
CA ARG A 153 0.25 13.51 -9.82
C ARG A 153 0.47 13.89 -8.36
N GLU A 154 0.22 12.98 -7.43
CA GLU A 154 0.52 13.20 -6.02
C GLU A 154 2.02 13.46 -5.82
N LEU A 155 2.88 12.61 -6.37
CA LEU A 155 4.33 12.76 -6.27
C LEU A 155 4.86 14.02 -6.94
N GLU A 156 4.33 14.37 -8.11
CA GLU A 156 4.65 15.62 -8.80
C GLU A 156 4.29 16.85 -7.93
N ARG A 157 3.09 16.86 -7.34
CA ARG A 157 2.66 17.92 -6.43
C ARG A 157 3.54 18.01 -5.19
N LEU A 158 3.86 16.87 -4.57
CA LEU A 158 4.75 16.84 -3.41
C LEU A 158 6.16 17.35 -3.77
N GLY A 159 6.69 16.95 -4.92
CA GLY A 159 7.97 17.46 -5.42
C GLY A 159 7.96 18.97 -5.64
N ALA A 160 6.88 19.49 -6.24
CA ALA A 160 6.71 20.93 -6.43
C ALA A 160 6.63 21.67 -5.08
N LEU A 161 5.87 21.15 -4.11
CA LEU A 161 5.77 21.74 -2.76
C LEU A 161 7.12 21.76 -2.03
N ILE A 162 7.90 20.68 -2.11
CA ILE A 162 9.24 20.61 -1.51
C ILE A 162 10.17 21.65 -2.14
N ALA A 163 10.14 21.81 -3.47
CA ALA A 163 11.01 22.75 -4.18
C ALA A 163 10.80 24.21 -3.75
N VAL A 164 9.59 24.54 -3.32
CA VAL A 164 9.19 25.89 -2.96
C VAL A 164 9.10 26.12 -1.45
N ALA A 165 9.19 25.08 -0.62
CA ALA A 165 9.11 25.17 0.84
C ALA A 165 9.99 26.30 1.42
N GLY A 166 9.39 27.16 2.25
CA GLY A 166 10.07 28.31 2.88
C GLY A 166 10.33 29.50 1.94
N LYS A 167 9.86 29.47 0.68
CA LYS A 167 9.97 30.60 -0.27
C LYS A 167 8.61 31.27 -0.48
N PRO A 168 8.47 32.61 -0.56
CA PRO A 168 7.16 33.22 -0.80
C PRO A 168 6.67 33.02 -2.24
N SER A 169 5.49 33.57 -2.55
CA SER A 169 4.94 33.55 -3.91
C SER A 169 5.63 34.49 -4.90
N PHE A 170 6.55 35.33 -4.42
CA PHE A 170 7.32 36.29 -5.20
C PHE A 170 8.83 36.01 -5.12
N ASN A 171 9.61 36.58 -6.03
CA ASN A 171 11.06 36.41 -6.05
C ASN A 171 11.74 37.30 -5.00
N CYS A 172 12.35 36.68 -3.99
CA CYS A 172 13.09 37.37 -2.93
C CYS A 172 14.26 38.22 -3.44
N ALA A 173 14.89 37.86 -4.56
CA ALA A 173 15.98 38.66 -5.13
C ALA A 173 15.51 40.04 -5.62
N SER A 174 14.22 40.18 -5.96
CA SER A 174 13.60 41.44 -6.39
C SER A 174 12.84 42.18 -5.29
N ALA A 175 12.79 41.63 -4.07
CA ALA A 175 12.03 42.20 -2.97
C ALA A 175 12.60 43.55 -2.54
N ARG A 176 11.77 44.60 -2.58
CA ARG A 176 12.18 45.98 -2.23
C ARG A 176 11.54 46.44 -0.93
N ARG A 177 10.31 45.99 -0.64
CA ARG A 177 9.55 46.46 0.52
C ARG A 177 10.07 45.82 1.81
N PRO A 178 10.07 46.55 2.95
CA PRO A 178 10.49 45.98 4.23
C PRO A 178 9.73 44.69 4.60
N VAL A 179 8.42 44.68 4.38
CA VAL A 179 7.55 43.51 4.60
C VAL A 179 7.91 42.33 3.69
N GLU A 180 8.25 42.55 2.42
CA GLU A 180 8.68 41.50 1.50
C GLU A 180 10.01 40.87 1.96
N LYS A 181 10.95 41.70 2.43
CA LYS A 181 12.21 41.23 3.00
C LYS A 181 11.98 40.41 4.27
N ALA A 182 11.05 40.82 5.13
CA ALA A 182 10.69 40.08 6.33
C ALA A 182 10.05 38.73 6.00
N ILE A 183 9.16 38.68 5.01
CA ILE A 183 8.57 37.44 4.49
C ILE A 183 9.67 36.52 3.93
N CYS A 184 10.62 37.05 3.16
CA CYS A 184 11.75 36.27 2.62
C CYS A 184 12.70 35.73 3.69
N ALA A 185 12.84 36.43 4.81
CA ALA A 185 13.74 36.04 5.89
C ALA A 185 13.13 35.01 6.86
N ASN A 186 11.82 34.75 6.77
CA ASN A 186 11.10 33.85 7.67
C ASN A 186 10.33 32.78 6.87
N PRO A 187 10.74 31.49 6.94
CA PRO A 187 10.09 30.41 6.21
C PRO A 187 8.59 30.25 6.47
N GLU A 188 8.12 30.54 7.70
CA GLU A 188 6.69 30.45 8.04
C GLU A 188 5.90 31.56 7.35
N LEU A 189 6.39 32.80 7.39
CA LEU A 189 5.78 33.92 6.66
C LEU A 189 5.80 33.70 5.15
N ALA A 190 6.90 33.15 4.62
CA ALA A 190 7.01 32.78 3.23
C ALA A 190 5.98 31.72 2.81
N ASN A 191 5.78 30.69 3.63
CA ASN A 191 4.75 29.68 3.39
C ASN A 191 3.34 30.27 3.46
N LEU A 192 3.05 31.12 4.46
CA LEU A 192 1.77 31.83 4.56
C LEU A 192 1.50 32.71 3.34
N ASP A 193 2.51 33.48 2.87
CA ASP A 193 2.37 34.31 1.66
C ASP A 193 1.99 33.48 0.43
N ARG A 194 2.66 32.33 0.26
CA ARG A 194 2.37 31.41 -0.84
C ARG A 194 0.97 30.82 -0.74
N GLU A 195 0.55 30.44 0.45
CA GLU A 195 -0.76 29.83 0.69
C GLU A 195 -1.89 30.83 0.45
N ILE A 196 -1.76 32.05 1.01
CA ILE A 196 -2.68 33.17 0.76
C ILE A 196 -2.80 33.43 -0.74
N ASN A 197 -1.68 33.50 -1.47
CA ASN A 197 -1.69 33.72 -2.91
C ASN A 197 -2.40 32.56 -3.65
N ALA A 198 -2.11 31.31 -3.30
CA ALA A 198 -2.72 30.14 -3.94
C ALA A 198 -4.24 30.10 -3.75
N VAL A 199 -4.73 30.29 -2.52
CA VAL A 199 -6.17 30.31 -2.21
C VAL A 199 -6.82 31.51 -2.87
N ASN A 200 -6.24 32.71 -2.76
CA ASN A 200 -6.74 33.92 -3.42
C ASN A 200 -6.88 33.72 -4.93
N ALA A 201 -5.84 33.21 -5.59
CA ALA A 201 -5.86 32.97 -7.03
C ALA A 201 -6.94 31.95 -7.41
N LYS A 202 -7.21 30.94 -6.57
CA LYS A 202 -8.29 29.98 -6.81
C LYS A 202 -9.66 30.63 -6.68
N ILE A 203 -9.97 31.28 -5.56
CA ILE A 203 -11.29 31.91 -5.36
C ILE A 203 -11.56 33.00 -6.40
N VAL A 204 -10.54 33.75 -6.83
CA VAL A 204 -10.68 34.77 -7.88
C VAL A 204 -11.01 34.10 -9.21
N ARG A 205 -10.34 33.00 -9.58
CA ARG A 205 -10.65 32.26 -10.81
C ARG A 205 -12.05 31.67 -10.80
N ASP A 206 -12.42 31.01 -9.71
CA ASP A 206 -13.73 30.37 -9.53
C ASP A 206 -14.84 31.44 -9.65
N ALA A 207 -14.73 32.52 -8.87
CA ALA A 207 -15.66 33.65 -8.94
C ALA A 207 -15.66 34.37 -10.29
N THR A 208 -14.53 34.43 -11.00
CA THR A 208 -14.47 35.01 -12.36
C THR A 208 -15.23 34.14 -13.36
N GLY A 209 -15.20 32.82 -13.19
CA GLY A 209 -15.96 31.87 -14.00
C GLY A 209 -17.47 32.09 -13.87
N ASP A 210 -17.94 32.41 -12.66
CA ASP A 210 -19.35 32.72 -12.41
C ASP A 210 -19.72 34.15 -12.83
N SER A 211 -18.86 35.12 -12.49
CA SER A 211 -19.05 36.54 -12.80
C SER A 211 -17.73 37.30 -12.84
N PRO A 212 -17.36 37.90 -14.00
CA PRO A 212 -16.15 38.72 -14.09
C PRO A 212 -16.09 39.88 -13.09
N SER A 213 -17.24 40.42 -12.65
CA SER A 213 -17.25 41.48 -11.64
C SER A 213 -16.97 40.96 -10.23
N ALA A 214 -17.39 39.73 -9.91
CA ALA A 214 -17.10 39.07 -8.63
C ALA A 214 -15.61 38.76 -8.49
N GLY A 215 -14.99 38.20 -9.53
CA GLY A 215 -13.53 38.00 -9.56
C GLY A 215 -12.75 39.31 -9.37
N ARG A 216 -13.16 40.39 -10.04
CA ARG A 216 -12.56 41.72 -9.84
C ARG A 216 -12.77 42.28 -8.42
N ALA A 217 -13.87 41.95 -7.76
CA ALA A 217 -14.12 42.38 -6.38
C ALA A 217 -13.14 41.72 -5.42
N LEU A 218 -12.98 40.40 -5.50
CA LEU A 218 -12.01 39.64 -4.69
C LEU A 218 -10.57 40.11 -4.93
N GLN A 219 -10.21 40.45 -6.18
CA GLN A 219 -8.90 41.01 -6.48
C GLN A 219 -8.68 42.36 -5.78
N ARG A 220 -9.69 43.26 -5.76
CA ARG A 220 -9.58 44.54 -5.05
C ARG A 220 -9.41 44.34 -3.54
N GLU A 221 -10.13 43.41 -2.94
CA GLU A 221 -9.97 43.09 -1.51
C GLU A 221 -8.55 42.60 -1.19
N GLN A 222 -7.97 41.79 -2.09
CA GLN A 222 -6.59 41.35 -1.95
C GLN A 222 -5.61 42.52 -2.04
N ASP A 223 -5.79 43.42 -3.02
CA ASP A 223 -4.93 44.60 -3.19
C ASP A 223 -5.00 45.52 -1.96
N GLU A 224 -6.21 45.74 -1.44
CA GLU A 224 -6.42 46.51 -0.21
C GLU A 224 -5.76 45.88 1.02
N PHE A 225 -5.86 44.56 1.18
CA PHE A 225 -5.16 43.84 2.24
C PHE A 225 -3.65 44.07 2.14
N LEU A 226 -3.06 43.93 0.95
CA LEU A 226 -1.64 44.15 0.74
C LEU A 226 -1.23 45.59 1.04
N ILE A 227 -2.03 46.58 0.64
CA ILE A 227 -1.79 48.00 0.95
C ILE A 227 -1.78 48.23 2.46
N ARG A 228 -2.82 47.77 3.18
CA ARG A 228 -2.91 47.93 4.64
C ARG A 228 -1.77 47.22 5.36
N ARG A 229 -1.48 45.96 4.99
CA ARG A 229 -0.36 45.18 5.54
C ARG A 229 0.97 45.91 5.39
N ASN A 230 1.24 46.41 4.18
CA ASN A 230 2.49 47.10 3.89
C ASN A 230 2.62 48.42 4.66
N ALA A 231 1.52 49.15 4.87
CA ALA A 231 1.49 50.43 5.59
C ALA A 231 1.56 50.27 7.12
N SER A 232 1.09 49.15 7.66
CA SER A 232 1.13 48.85 9.10
C SER A 232 2.43 48.15 9.53
N PHE A 233 3.14 47.50 8.60
CA PHE A 233 4.36 46.79 8.92
C PHE A 233 5.42 47.69 9.57
N GLY A 234 5.92 47.27 10.74
CA GLY A 234 6.90 48.01 11.56
C GLY A 234 6.29 48.89 12.66
N ARG A 235 4.95 48.99 12.75
CA ARG A 235 4.30 49.62 13.90
C ARG A 235 4.37 48.70 15.14
N PRO A 236 4.49 49.24 16.36
CA PRO A 236 4.65 48.45 17.59
C PRO A 236 3.50 47.47 17.89
N ASP A 237 2.29 47.79 17.44
CA ASP A 237 1.05 47.06 17.67
C ASP A 237 0.66 46.13 16.51
N TYR A 238 1.51 46.02 15.47
CA TYR A 238 1.20 45.26 14.27
C TYR A 238 1.96 43.92 14.19
N ASP A 239 1.21 42.82 14.28
CA ASP A 239 1.72 41.46 14.03
C ASP A 239 1.44 41.03 12.58
N LEU A 240 2.51 40.95 11.79
CA LEU A 240 2.43 40.52 10.40
C LEU A 240 1.96 39.07 10.25
N GLN A 241 2.44 38.15 11.09
CA GLN A 241 2.12 36.74 10.98
C GLN A 241 0.65 36.49 11.33
N GLN A 242 0.16 37.18 12.37
CA GLN A 242 -1.25 37.16 12.74
C GLN A 242 -2.15 37.73 11.62
N ALA A 243 -1.81 38.91 11.08
CA ALA A 243 -2.58 39.50 9.99
C ALA A 243 -2.63 38.62 8.73
N MET A 244 -1.54 37.90 8.44
CA MET A 244 -1.49 36.94 7.33
C MET A 244 -2.35 35.70 7.59
N ARG A 245 -2.32 35.14 8.81
CA ARG A 245 -3.20 34.03 9.21
C ARG A 245 -4.68 34.40 9.10
N GLU A 246 -5.06 35.56 9.64
CA GLU A 246 -6.44 36.05 9.56
C GLU A 246 -6.91 36.23 8.11
N ARG A 247 -6.01 36.71 7.23
CA ARG A 247 -6.31 36.78 5.79
C ARG A 247 -6.52 35.39 5.20
N LEU A 248 -5.67 34.43 5.51
CA LEU A 248 -5.81 33.06 5.03
C LEU A 248 -7.14 32.45 5.49
N ASP A 249 -7.48 32.57 6.77
CA ASP A 249 -8.74 32.06 7.34
C ASP A 249 -9.97 32.65 6.65
N HIS A 250 -9.92 33.95 6.36
CA HIS A 250 -10.98 34.64 5.61
C HIS A 250 -11.12 34.08 4.18
N LEU A 251 -10.01 33.89 3.46
CA LEU A 251 -10.02 33.32 2.10
C LEU A 251 -10.54 31.87 2.09
N LEU A 252 -10.16 31.06 3.07
CA LEU A 252 -10.65 29.69 3.25
C LEU A 252 -12.14 29.65 3.61
N ALA A 253 -12.65 30.68 4.31
CA ALA A 253 -14.07 30.80 4.57
C ALA A 253 -14.87 31.07 3.29
N ILE A 254 -14.34 31.89 2.37
CA ILE A 254 -14.93 32.14 1.05
C ILE A 254 -14.91 30.87 0.19
N GLU A 255 -13.77 30.17 0.15
CA GLU A 255 -13.63 28.95 -0.69
C GLU A 255 -14.64 27.84 -0.35
N ARG A 256 -15.12 27.79 0.89
CA ARG A 256 -16.08 26.78 1.35
C ARG A 256 -17.54 27.10 1.02
N GLN A 257 -17.85 28.30 0.52
CA GLN A 257 -19.19 28.73 0.12
C GLN A 257 -19.49 28.32 -1.32
#